data_AF-A0A7X3SIX9-F1
#
_entry.id   AF-A0A7X3SIX9-F1
#
_cell.length_a   1.000
_cell.length_b   1.000
_cell.length_c   1.000
_cell.angle_alpha   90.00
_cell.angle_beta   90.00
_cell.angle_gamma   90.00
#
_symmetry.space_group_name_H-M   'P 1'
#
loop_
_entity.id
_entity.type
_entity.pdbx_description
1 polymer ?
#
loop_
_entity_poly.entity_id
_entity_poly.type
_entity_poly.pdbx_seq_one_letter_code
_entity_poly.pdbx_strand_id
1 'polypeptide(L)'
;MRNKLGIGFFGVMIVALMLVTGAYQLSYQRAKENMEVKLKVAKETQTEGSPGEETKAATPDPATVAADGQALKEDCYYLMEVNGYVVVYLSDKKTPYEYTDIKYDDLPAELRDEIRNGKYMEDAKSLYGFLENYSS
;
A
#
# COMPACT_ATOMS: atom_id res chain seq x y z
N MET A 1 27.94 43.90 -2.92
CA MET A 1 26.64 44.00 -3.62
C MET A 1 25.55 43.71 -2.60
N ARG A 2 24.50 44.54 -2.50
CA ARG A 2 23.59 44.57 -1.34
C ARG A 2 22.19 44.16 -1.78
N ASN A 3 21.88 42.86 -1.65
CA ASN A 3 20.63 42.22 -2.04
C ASN A 3 19.52 42.60 -1.05
N LYS A 4 18.76 43.64 -1.39
CA LYS A 4 17.53 44.05 -0.70
C LYS A 4 16.34 43.24 -1.25
N LEU A 5 16.18 42.00 -0.81
CA LEU A 5 15.02 41.14 -1.16
C LEU A 5 14.40 40.55 0.12
N GLY A 6 14.25 41.35 1.17
CA GLY A 6 14.01 40.85 2.52
C GLY A 6 12.56 40.53 2.91
N ILE A 7 11.54 40.97 2.17
CA ILE A 7 10.13 40.74 2.55
C ILE A 7 9.26 40.30 1.37
N GLY A 8 9.44 40.88 0.18
CA GLY A 8 8.63 40.51 -1.00
C GLY A 8 8.84 39.07 -1.47
N PHE A 9 10.04 38.51 -1.32
CA PHE A 9 10.35 37.14 -1.72
C PHE A 9 9.59 36.10 -0.88
N PHE A 10 9.40 36.37 0.42
CA PHE A 10 8.61 35.50 1.29
C PHE A 10 7.14 35.48 0.89
N GLY A 11 6.57 36.62 0.51
CA GLY A 11 5.20 36.68 -0.01
C GLY A 11 5.03 35.84 -1.29
N VAL A 12 5.97 35.96 -2.23
CA VAL A 12 5.94 35.17 -3.47
C VAL A 12 6.11 33.68 -3.19
N MET A 13 6.95 33.29 -2.24
CA MET A 13 7.13 31.88 -1.84
C MET A 13 5.87 31.29 -1.20
N ILE A 14 5.18 32.03 -0.34
CA ILE A 14 3.93 31.57 0.27
C ILE A 14 2.84 31.36 -0.79
N VAL A 15 2.73 32.28 -1.76
CA VAL A 15 1.77 32.14 -2.86
C VAL A 15 2.13 30.94 -3.76
N ALA A 16 3.41 30.71 -4.04
CA ALA A 16 3.86 29.55 -4.81
C ALA A 16 3.52 28.23 -4.10
N LEU A 17 3.73 28.14 -2.78
CA LEU A 17 3.36 26.96 -2.00
C LEU A 17 1.84 26.71 -2.00
N MET A 18 1.04 27.75 -1.82
CA MET A 18 -0.43 27.68 -1.90
C MET A 18 -0.92 27.18 -3.27
N LEU A 19 -0.28 27.61 -4.37
CA LEU A 19 -0.62 27.16 -5.72
C LEU A 19 -0.27 25.68 -5.95
N VAL A 20 0.89 25.23 -5.44
CA VAL A 20 1.28 23.81 -5.53
C VAL A 20 0.33 22.93 -4.72
N THR A 21 -0.01 23.33 -3.50
CA THR A 21 -0.97 22.60 -2.67
C THR A 21 -2.38 22.62 -3.28
N GLY A 22 -2.83 23.75 -3.82
CA GLY A 22 -4.11 23.86 -4.51
C GLY A 22 -4.20 23.02 -5.78
N ALA A 23 -3.13 23.01 -6.60
CA ALA A 23 -3.03 22.16 -7.78
C ALA A 23 -3.04 20.67 -7.40
N TYR A 24 -2.35 20.30 -6.31
CA TYR A 24 -2.36 18.93 -5.81
C TYR A 24 -3.75 18.50 -5.35
N GLN A 25 -4.46 19.33 -4.56
CA GLN A 25 -5.83 19.04 -4.12
C GLN A 25 -6.83 18.95 -5.28
N LEU A 26 -6.73 19.85 -6.28
CA LEU A 26 -7.59 19.83 -7.46
C LEU A 26 -7.33 18.60 -8.34
N SER A 27 -6.06 18.22 -8.51
CA SER A 27 -5.69 16.99 -9.22
C SER A 27 -6.22 15.73 -8.52
N TYR A 28 -6.23 15.75 -7.18
CA TYR A 28 -6.77 14.67 -6.36
C TYR A 28 -8.28 14.51 -6.54
N GLN A 29 -9.02 15.61 -6.74
CA GLN A 29 -10.46 15.55 -7.06
C GLN A 29 -10.73 15.07 -8.49
N ARG A 30 -9.97 15.52 -9.49
CA ARG A 30 -10.09 15.02 -10.89
C ARG A 30 -9.81 13.52 -11.00
N ALA A 31 -8.93 12.98 -10.15
CA ALA A 31 -8.68 11.54 -10.07
C ALA A 31 -9.88 10.77 -9.49
N LYS A 32 -10.66 11.36 -8.58
CA LYS A 32 -11.86 10.72 -8.00
C LYS A 32 -13.01 10.59 -9.01
N GLU A 33 -13.23 11.56 -9.90
CA GLU A 33 -14.32 11.49 -10.89
C GLU A 33 -14.12 10.32 -11.89
N ASN A 34 -12.86 10.04 -12.27
CA ASN A 34 -12.54 8.90 -13.14
C ASN A 34 -12.75 7.54 -12.47
N MET A 35 -12.79 7.48 -11.14
CA MET A 35 -13.05 6.26 -10.38
C MET A 35 -14.56 5.97 -10.28
N GLU A 36 -15.40 6.99 -10.11
CA GLU A 36 -16.86 6.79 -10.12
C GLU A 36 -17.40 6.33 -11.48
N VAL A 37 -16.82 6.81 -12.59
CA VAL A 37 -17.20 6.34 -13.92
C VAL A 37 -16.82 4.88 -14.12
N LYS A 38 -15.64 4.45 -13.67
CA LYS A 38 -15.22 3.04 -13.71
C LYS A 38 -16.02 2.15 -12.75
N LEU A 39 -16.39 2.66 -11.57
CA LEU A 39 -17.21 1.96 -10.59
C LEU A 39 -18.65 1.74 -11.10
N LYS A 40 -19.24 2.74 -11.77
CA LYS A 40 -20.59 2.62 -12.35
C LYS A 40 -20.61 1.67 -13.55
N VAL A 41 -19.61 1.72 -14.43
CA VAL A 41 -19.47 0.80 -15.57
C VAL A 41 -19.23 -0.65 -15.13
N ALA A 42 -18.43 -0.87 -14.07
CA ALA A 42 -18.22 -2.20 -13.49
C ALA A 42 -19.48 -2.75 -12.79
N LYS A 43 -20.32 -1.87 -12.22
CA LYS A 43 -21.57 -2.24 -11.54
C LYS A 43 -22.70 -2.60 -12.50
N GLU A 44 -22.75 -2.00 -13.70
CA GLU A 44 -23.76 -2.32 -14.72
C GLU A 44 -23.46 -3.63 -15.47
N THR A 45 -22.19 -4.06 -15.53
CA THR A 45 -21.80 -5.30 -16.23
C THR A 45 -22.12 -6.59 -15.45
N GLN A 46 -22.51 -6.49 -14.17
CA GLN A 46 -22.80 -7.65 -13.29
C GLN A 46 -24.30 -7.95 -13.12
N THR A 47 -25.14 -7.49 -14.04
CA THR A 47 -26.59 -7.76 -13.99
C THR A 47 -27.02 -8.67 -15.14
N GLU A 48 -26.42 -9.85 -15.29
CA GLU A 48 -27.01 -10.97 -16.04
C GLU A 48 -26.30 -12.28 -15.67
N GLY A 49 -26.85 -13.02 -14.70
CA GLY A 49 -26.44 -14.40 -14.38
C GLY A 49 -26.46 -14.78 -12.90
N SER A 50 -27.64 -15.09 -12.35
CA SER A 50 -27.86 -15.80 -11.06
C SER A 50 -27.91 -17.34 -11.32
N PRO A 51 -28.04 -18.29 -10.35
CA PRO A 51 -27.98 -18.23 -8.87
C PRO A 51 -27.17 -19.39 -8.18
N GLY A 52 -27.01 -19.34 -6.84
CA GLY A 52 -26.66 -20.48 -5.97
C GLY A 52 -25.86 -20.03 -4.72
N GLU A 53 -26.51 -19.78 -3.57
CA GLU A 53 -26.66 -20.71 -2.41
C GLU A 53 -25.28 -21.19 -1.86
N GLU A 54 -24.89 -21.14 -0.58
CA GLU A 54 -25.55 -20.94 0.71
C GLU A 54 -24.47 -20.81 1.82
N THR A 55 -24.73 -19.95 2.82
CA THR A 55 -24.64 -20.26 4.28
C THR A 55 -23.29 -20.36 5.06
N LYS A 56 -23.09 -19.32 5.90
CA LYS A 56 -22.76 -19.25 7.36
C LYS A 56 -21.47 -19.89 7.95
N ALA A 57 -20.69 -19.06 8.66
CA ALA A 57 -20.41 -19.16 10.12
C ALA A 57 -19.59 -17.92 10.54
N ALA A 58 -20.18 -16.95 11.26
CA ALA A 58 -20.08 -16.80 12.72
C ALA A 58 -18.69 -16.36 13.21
N THR A 59 -18.62 -15.09 13.62
CA THR A 59 -17.53 -14.33 14.26
C THR A 59 -17.16 -14.88 15.66
N PRO A 60 -16.02 -14.46 16.25
CA PRO A 60 -16.06 -13.24 17.07
C PRO A 60 -14.84 -12.33 16.91
N ASP A 61 -15.10 -11.02 16.93
CA ASP A 61 -14.14 -9.92 17.03
C ASP A 61 -13.24 -10.04 18.28
N PRO A 62 -12.08 -9.36 18.26
CA PRO A 62 -11.95 -8.28 19.22
C PRO A 62 -11.46 -6.97 18.57
N ALA A 63 -12.31 -5.95 18.72
CA ALA A 63 -11.98 -4.55 18.91
C ALA A 63 -11.02 -3.85 17.90
N THR A 64 -11.64 -2.92 17.17
CA THR A 64 -11.13 -1.57 16.79
C THR A 64 -9.97 -1.53 15.79
N VAL A 65 -10.10 -0.95 14.60
CA VAL A 65 -10.46 0.45 14.35
C VAL A 65 -11.23 0.56 13.02
N ALA A 66 -12.30 1.34 12.97
CA ALA A 66 -12.94 1.73 11.73
C ALA A 66 -12.00 2.67 10.95
N ALA A 67 -11.13 2.09 10.12
CA ALA A 67 -10.48 2.81 9.05
C ALA A 67 -11.40 2.72 7.84
N ASP A 68 -11.77 3.86 7.25
CA ASP A 68 -12.30 3.97 5.89
C ASP A 68 -11.21 3.52 4.88
N GLY A 69 -10.82 2.26 4.97
CA GLY A 69 -10.00 1.58 4.00
C GLY A 69 -10.96 1.13 2.91
N GLN A 70 -10.89 1.79 1.77
CA GLN A 70 -11.33 1.15 0.53
C GLN A 70 -10.47 -0.11 0.40
N ALA A 71 -11.00 -1.25 0.85
CA ALA A 71 -10.41 -2.56 0.72
C ALA A 71 -10.50 -2.95 -0.76
N LEU A 72 -9.70 -2.28 -1.58
CA LEU A 72 -9.31 -2.79 -2.88
C LEU A 72 -8.38 -3.95 -2.54
N LYS A 73 -8.98 -5.14 -2.48
CA LYS A 73 -8.30 -6.42 -2.27
C LYS A 73 -7.19 -6.55 -3.29
N GLU A 74 -6.00 -6.17 -2.91
CA GLU A 74 -4.79 -6.71 -3.50
C GLU A 74 -3.95 -7.16 -2.30
N ASP A 75 -4.29 -8.36 -1.80
CA ASP A 75 -3.70 -9.05 -0.64
C ASP A 75 -2.26 -9.52 -0.96
N CYS A 76 -1.46 -8.65 -1.55
CA CYS A 76 -0.08 -8.90 -1.89
C CYS A 76 0.87 -8.33 -0.83
N TYR A 77 2.02 -8.98 -0.69
CA TYR A 77 3.04 -8.64 0.28
C TYR A 77 4.40 -8.47 -0.41
N TYR A 78 5.28 -7.72 0.23
CA TYR A 78 6.66 -7.56 -0.21
C TYR A 78 7.64 -7.89 0.91
N LEU A 79 8.64 -8.70 0.60
CA LEU A 79 9.73 -8.99 1.53
C LEU A 79 10.93 -8.13 1.17
N MET A 80 11.43 -7.39 2.16
CA MET A 80 12.58 -6.49 2.02
C MET A 80 13.52 -6.66 3.20
N GLU A 81 14.80 -6.37 2.97
CA GLU A 81 15.81 -6.39 4.02
C GLU A 81 15.84 -5.06 4.76
N VAL A 82 15.84 -5.12 6.10
CA VAL A 82 16.00 -3.98 6.98
C VAL A 82 16.91 -4.39 8.14
N ASN A 83 18.07 -3.74 8.25
CA ASN A 83 19.05 -3.96 9.31
C ASN A 83 19.52 -5.43 9.43
N GLY A 84 19.64 -6.14 8.31
CA GLY A 84 20.07 -7.55 8.26
C GLY A 84 18.96 -8.56 8.52
N TYR A 85 17.70 -8.12 8.65
CA TYR A 85 16.54 -8.98 8.86
C TYR A 85 15.51 -8.81 7.75
N VAL A 86 14.72 -9.84 7.51
CA VAL A 86 13.61 -9.77 6.57
C VAL A 86 12.39 -9.14 7.24
N VAL A 87 11.81 -8.15 6.57
CA VAL A 87 10.58 -7.48 7.00
C VAL A 87 9.53 -7.62 5.90
N VAL A 88 8.31 -7.96 6.31
CA VAL A 88 7.16 -8.07 5.43
C VAL A 88 6.44 -6.72 5.38
N TYR A 89 6.16 -6.25 4.17
CA TYR A 89 5.45 -5.01 3.91
C TYR A 89 4.14 -5.27 3.18
N LEU A 90 3.19 -4.36 3.36
CA LEU A 90 1.97 -4.30 2.56
C LEU A 90 2.28 -3.88 1.11
N SER A 91 1.23 -3.86 0.27
CA SER A 91 1.31 -3.51 -1.16
C SER A 91 1.95 -2.14 -1.45
N ASP A 92 1.96 -1.23 -0.47
CA ASP A 92 2.57 0.10 -0.57
C ASP A 92 4.10 0.12 -0.41
N LYS A 93 4.73 -1.02 -0.06
CA LYS A 93 6.17 -1.18 0.25
C LYS A 93 6.70 -0.22 1.33
N LYS A 94 5.81 0.32 2.17
CA LYS A 94 6.14 1.36 3.15
C LYS A 94 5.62 1.00 4.52
N THR A 95 4.42 0.47 4.58
CA THR A 95 3.77 0.05 5.83
C THR A 95 4.26 -1.37 6.16
N PRO A 96 5.07 -1.54 7.23
CA PRO A 96 5.47 -2.86 7.67
C PRO A 96 4.23 -3.62 8.17
N TYR A 97 4.05 -4.82 7.62
CA TYR A 97 3.05 -5.77 8.08
C TYR A 97 3.58 -6.58 9.26
N GLU A 98 4.79 -7.15 9.12
CA GLU A 98 5.39 -7.99 10.14
C GLU A 98 6.92 -7.91 10.11
N TYR A 99 7.52 -7.84 11.30
CA TYR A 99 8.96 -7.93 11.49
C TYR A 99 9.31 -9.37 11.82
N THR A 100 10.19 -9.98 11.03
CA THR A 100 10.58 -11.37 11.22
C THR A 100 11.97 -11.44 11.81
N ASP A 101 12.25 -12.50 12.59
CA ASP A 101 13.59 -12.79 13.11
C ASP A 101 14.49 -13.52 12.09
N ILE A 102 14.02 -13.66 10.84
CA ILE A 102 14.76 -14.31 9.76
C ILE A 102 15.92 -13.40 9.35
N LYS A 103 17.15 -13.89 9.56
CA LYS A 103 18.35 -13.18 9.15
C LYS A 103 18.50 -13.24 7.63
N TYR A 104 18.76 -12.09 7.02
CA TYR A 104 18.98 -11.97 5.59
C TYR A 104 20.19 -12.79 5.12
N ASP A 105 21.26 -12.81 5.91
CA ASP A 105 22.51 -13.51 5.55
C ASP A 105 22.38 -15.04 5.52
N ASP A 106 21.45 -15.59 6.29
CA ASP A 106 21.20 -17.04 6.37
C ASP A 106 20.40 -17.56 5.15
N LEU A 107 19.86 -16.65 4.33
CA LEU A 107 19.11 -17.01 3.13
C LEU A 107 20.03 -17.34 1.94
N PRO A 108 19.60 -18.23 1.02
CA PRO A 108 20.29 -18.49 -0.24
C PRO A 108 20.56 -17.21 -1.04
N ALA A 109 21.68 -17.17 -1.76
CA ALA A 109 22.11 -15.98 -2.50
C ALA A 109 21.05 -15.45 -3.49
N GLU A 110 20.39 -16.35 -4.21
CA GLU A 110 19.31 -16.00 -5.15
C GLU A 110 18.16 -15.28 -4.43
N LEU A 111 17.76 -15.81 -3.28
CA LEU A 111 16.67 -15.26 -2.49
C LEU A 111 17.04 -13.91 -1.87
N ARG A 112 18.30 -13.74 -1.44
CA ARG A 112 18.82 -12.46 -0.96
C ARG A 112 18.73 -11.38 -2.04
N ASP A 113 19.05 -11.71 -3.28
CA ASP A 113 18.95 -10.76 -4.40
C ASP A 113 17.48 -10.43 -4.71
N GLU A 114 16.58 -11.41 -4.65
CA GLU A 114 15.14 -11.16 -4.81
C GLU A 114 14.57 -10.24 -3.72
N ILE A 115 14.92 -10.49 -2.45
CA ILE A 115 14.47 -9.69 -1.31
C ILE A 115 15.05 -8.27 -1.39
N ARG A 116 16.29 -8.11 -1.86
CA ARG A 116 16.90 -6.80 -2.09
C ARG A 116 16.16 -5.99 -3.15
N ASN A 117 15.56 -6.66 -4.13
CA ASN A 117 14.72 -6.03 -5.16
C ASN A 117 13.25 -5.85 -4.71
N GLY A 118 12.91 -6.25 -3.49
CA GLY A 118 11.55 -6.25 -2.96
C GLY A 118 10.74 -7.41 -3.54
N LYS A 119 11.00 -8.61 -3.02
CA LYS A 119 10.36 -9.86 -3.46
C LYS A 119 8.85 -9.78 -3.28
N TYR A 120 8.11 -9.98 -4.36
CA TYR A 120 6.65 -9.97 -4.37
C TYR A 120 6.06 -11.31 -3.90
N MET A 121 4.95 -11.23 -3.17
CA MET A 121 4.11 -12.35 -2.78
C MET A 121 2.67 -12.05 -3.17
N GLU A 122 2.07 -12.96 -3.91
CA GLU A 122 0.71 -12.79 -4.44
C GLU A 122 -0.38 -12.93 -3.37
N ASP A 123 -0.18 -13.82 -2.39
CA ASP A 123 -1.13 -14.10 -1.33
C ASP A 123 -0.48 -14.40 0.02
N ALA A 124 -1.30 -14.36 1.07
CA ALA A 124 -0.87 -14.66 2.44
C ALA A 124 -0.39 -16.12 2.59
N LYS A 125 -0.94 -17.06 1.81
CA LYS A 125 -0.55 -18.47 1.88
C LYS A 125 0.91 -18.67 1.45
N SER A 126 1.31 -18.01 0.37
CA SER A 126 2.68 -18.03 -0.16
C SER A 126 3.64 -17.35 0.81
N LEU A 127 3.20 -16.24 1.43
CA LEU A 127 3.95 -15.58 2.49
C LEU A 127 4.17 -16.53 3.68
N TYR A 128 3.11 -17.12 4.24
CA TYR A 128 3.25 -18.00 5.40
C TYR A 128 4.06 -19.26 5.09
N GLY A 129 3.88 -19.85 3.90
CA GLY A 129 4.72 -20.96 3.45
C GLY A 129 6.18 -20.56 3.32
N PHE A 130 6.48 -19.33 2.90
CA PHE A 130 7.84 -18.81 2.93
C PHE A 130 8.36 -18.68 4.36
N LEU A 131 7.59 -18.04 5.25
CA LEU A 131 8.00 -17.79 6.63
C LEU A 131 8.24 -19.11 7.39
N GLU A 132 7.39 -20.12 7.21
CA GLU A 132 7.56 -21.45 7.84
C GLU A 132 8.88 -22.12 7.46
N ASN A 133 9.31 -21.99 6.20
CA ASN A 133 10.55 -22.61 5.72
C ASN A 133 11.83 -21.97 6.31
N TYR A 134 11.75 -20.72 6.76
CA TYR A 134 12.92 -19.94 7.22
C TYR A 134 12.80 -19.43 8.65
N SER A 135 11.65 -19.63 9.30
CA SER A 135 11.41 -19.39 10.73
C SER A 135 11.89 -20.61 11.51
N SER A 136 13.17 -20.63 11.90
CA SER A 136 13.79 -21.63 12.78
C SER A 136 14.44 -21.01 14.01
#